data_AF-A0A841H1U0-F1
#
_entry.id   AF-A0A841H1U0-F1
#
_cell.length_a   1.000
_cell.length_b   1.000
_cell.length_c   1.000
_cell.angle_alpha   90.00
_cell.angle_beta   90.00
_cell.angle_gamma   90.00
#
_symmetry.space_group_name_H-M   'P 1'
#
loop_
_entity.id
_entity.type
_entity.pdbx_description
1 polymer ?
#
loop_
_entity_poly.entity_id
_entity_poly.type
_entity_poly.pdbx_seq_one_letter_code
_entity_poly.pdbx_strand_id
1 'polypeptide(L)'
;MTSETPEGRLEAVLSAVIEALPSAAGRERAHLLKRAGDACVSMGEPRRALSWYGRAVDQWLELGDASQAALLCRLIIFVQPEAVRARCTLTWIALGAERHAEVAPLLKDYVEAARHAGQTQVAAQQLGWMFEAAHTEPTRARIVVGMLRLGETERAEALAAELAGMAPGSGAADREELWTRVLRAAVGTPAV
;
A
#
# COMPACT_ATOMS: atom_id res chain seq x y z
N MET A 1 6.00 -15.08 -44.93
CA MET A 1 5.44 -14.15 -43.93
C MET A 1 5.20 -14.93 -42.66
N THR A 2 6.17 -15.00 -41.77
CA THR A 2 5.97 -15.56 -40.43
C THR A 2 5.09 -14.59 -39.66
N SER A 3 3.83 -14.96 -39.42
CA SER A 3 2.96 -14.21 -38.52
C SER A 3 3.57 -14.29 -37.13
N GLU A 4 4.20 -13.21 -36.70
CA GLU A 4 4.80 -13.09 -35.38
C GLU A 4 3.69 -13.28 -34.32
N THR A 5 3.80 -14.31 -33.50
CA THR A 5 2.78 -14.62 -32.49
C THR A 5 2.77 -13.51 -31.42
N PRO A 6 1.62 -13.25 -30.76
CA PRO A 6 1.56 -12.30 -29.64
C PRO A 6 2.62 -12.59 -28.56
N GLU A 7 2.87 -13.86 -28.28
CA GLU A 7 3.92 -14.33 -27.37
C GLU A 7 5.33 -13.97 -27.87
N GLY A 8 5.63 -14.21 -29.16
CA GLY A 8 6.92 -13.83 -29.75
C GLY A 8 7.18 -12.32 -29.69
N ARG A 9 6.13 -11.50 -29.87
CA ARG A 9 6.22 -10.04 -29.72
C ARG A 9 6.46 -9.63 -28.27
N LEU A 10 5.81 -10.29 -27.30
CA LEU A 10 6.04 -10.01 -25.88
C LEU A 10 7.50 -10.30 -25.50
N GLU A 11 8.00 -11.47 -25.85
CA GLU A 11 9.38 -11.85 -25.52
C GLU A 11 10.41 -10.94 -26.21
N ALA A 12 10.18 -10.52 -27.45
CA ALA A 12 11.04 -9.54 -28.12
C ALA A 12 11.11 -8.20 -27.36
N VAL A 13 9.96 -7.69 -26.90
CA VAL A 13 9.91 -6.44 -26.12
C VAL A 13 10.63 -6.60 -24.78
N LEU A 14 10.42 -7.73 -24.09
CA LEU A 14 11.04 -7.99 -22.79
C LEU A 14 12.55 -8.16 -22.92
N SER A 15 13.03 -8.89 -23.93
CA SER A 15 14.46 -9.03 -24.22
C SER A 15 15.12 -7.68 -24.47
N ALA A 16 14.51 -6.82 -25.30
CA ALA A 16 15.03 -5.48 -25.56
C ALA A 16 15.09 -4.60 -24.30
N VAL A 17 14.10 -4.73 -23.39
CA VAL A 17 14.15 -4.05 -22.09
C VAL A 17 15.27 -4.62 -21.22
N ILE A 18 15.42 -5.94 -21.14
CA ILE A 18 16.44 -6.62 -20.34
C ILE A 18 17.85 -6.20 -20.79
N GLU A 19 18.09 -6.12 -22.09
CA GLU A 19 19.37 -5.67 -22.66
C GLU A 19 19.68 -4.20 -22.35
N ALA A 20 18.67 -3.33 -22.34
CA ALA A 20 18.84 -1.90 -22.07
C ALA A 20 18.94 -1.55 -20.57
N LEU A 21 18.41 -2.40 -19.68
CA LEU A 21 18.35 -2.10 -18.24
C LEU A 21 19.70 -1.87 -17.55
N PRO A 22 20.81 -2.58 -17.87
CA PRO A 22 22.10 -2.37 -17.23
C PRO A 22 22.70 -0.98 -17.49
N SER A 23 22.42 -0.37 -18.64
CA SER A 23 22.92 0.97 -18.99
C SER A 23 21.95 2.09 -18.62
N ALA A 24 20.67 1.78 -18.44
CA ALA A 24 19.66 2.77 -18.05
C ALA A 24 19.76 3.13 -16.56
N ALA A 25 19.57 4.42 -16.26
CA ALA A 25 19.57 4.95 -14.89
C ALA A 25 18.39 5.89 -14.64
N GLY A 26 18.05 6.07 -13.36
CA GLY A 26 17.03 7.00 -12.90
C GLY A 26 15.69 6.87 -13.66
N ARG A 27 15.19 8.00 -14.21
CA ARG A 27 13.88 8.05 -14.87
C ARG A 27 13.79 7.13 -16.08
N GLU A 28 14.87 7.02 -16.85
CA GLU A 28 14.91 6.13 -18.03
C GLU A 28 14.67 4.68 -17.62
N ARG A 29 15.39 4.22 -16.58
CA ARG A 29 15.23 2.89 -16.02
C ARG A 29 13.79 2.64 -15.54
N ALA A 30 13.20 3.62 -14.85
CA ALA A 30 11.82 3.52 -14.38
C ALA A 30 10.82 3.38 -15.56
N HIS A 31 11.03 4.14 -16.64
CA HIS A 31 10.19 4.04 -17.85
C HIS A 31 10.35 2.72 -18.59
N LEU A 32 11.58 2.18 -18.70
CA LEU A 32 11.81 0.86 -19.31
C LEU A 32 11.10 -0.25 -18.53
N LEU A 33 11.19 -0.22 -17.21
CA LEU A 33 10.49 -1.17 -16.34
C LEU A 33 8.97 -1.05 -16.46
N LYS A 34 8.44 0.18 -16.50
CA LYS A 34 7.00 0.40 -16.77
C LYS A 34 6.58 -0.16 -18.13
N ARG A 35 7.38 0.09 -19.18
CA ARG A 35 7.10 -0.40 -20.54
C ARG A 35 7.03 -1.92 -20.61
N ALA A 36 7.90 -2.63 -19.89
CA ALA A 36 7.84 -4.08 -19.78
C ALA A 36 6.53 -4.54 -19.11
N GLY A 37 6.11 -3.87 -18.03
CA GLY A 37 4.83 -4.17 -17.39
C GLY A 37 3.63 -3.91 -18.32
N ASP A 38 3.62 -2.78 -19.03
CA ASP A 38 2.56 -2.45 -19.99
C ASP A 38 2.47 -3.48 -21.12
N ALA A 39 3.62 -3.94 -21.63
CA ALA A 39 3.69 -5.01 -22.62
C ALA A 39 3.05 -6.29 -22.10
N CYS A 40 3.40 -6.73 -20.88
CA CYS A 40 2.77 -7.89 -20.24
C CYS A 40 1.25 -7.74 -20.13
N VAL A 41 0.74 -6.60 -19.66
CA VAL A 41 -0.72 -6.36 -19.54
C VAL A 41 -1.40 -6.42 -20.91
N SER A 42 -0.85 -5.74 -21.92
CA SER A 42 -1.42 -5.72 -23.27
C SER A 42 -1.52 -7.10 -23.93
N MET A 43 -0.68 -8.05 -23.49
CA MET A 43 -0.62 -9.41 -24.00
C MET A 43 -1.35 -10.41 -23.10
N GLY A 44 -2.10 -9.95 -22.09
CA GLY A 44 -2.89 -10.81 -21.22
C GLY A 44 -2.10 -11.51 -20.12
N GLU A 45 -0.91 -11.01 -19.78
CA GLU A 45 0.01 -11.57 -18.79
C GLU A 45 0.14 -10.69 -17.52
N PRO A 46 -0.95 -10.36 -16.81
CA PRO A 46 -0.93 -9.40 -15.70
C PRO A 46 -0.06 -9.87 -14.52
N ARG A 47 0.09 -11.18 -14.33
CA ARG A 47 0.97 -11.74 -13.27
C ARG A 47 2.44 -11.42 -13.53
N ARG A 48 2.89 -11.47 -14.79
CA ARG A 48 4.26 -11.08 -15.17
C ARG A 48 4.47 -9.58 -15.04
N ALA A 49 3.43 -8.78 -15.34
CA ALA A 49 3.49 -7.34 -15.23
C ALA A 49 3.80 -6.86 -13.81
N LEU A 50 3.30 -7.56 -12.78
CA LEU A 50 3.49 -7.19 -11.38
C LEU A 50 4.96 -7.04 -10.99
N SER A 51 5.83 -7.93 -11.45
CA SER A 51 7.27 -7.87 -11.16
C SER A 51 7.92 -6.63 -11.78
N TRP A 52 7.58 -6.32 -13.03
CA TRP A 52 8.10 -5.16 -13.75
C TRP A 52 7.62 -3.83 -13.15
N TYR A 53 6.32 -3.73 -12.88
CA TYR A 53 5.76 -2.55 -12.23
C TYR A 53 6.30 -2.38 -10.81
N GLY A 54 6.47 -3.47 -10.04
CA GLY A 54 7.05 -3.41 -8.70
C GLY A 54 8.44 -2.79 -8.69
N ARG A 55 9.31 -3.20 -9.63
CA ARG A 55 10.66 -2.62 -9.78
C ARG A 55 10.62 -1.16 -10.25
N ALA A 56 9.66 -0.79 -11.10
CA ALA A 56 9.47 0.60 -11.50
C ALA A 56 8.99 1.47 -10.33
N VAL A 57 8.12 0.96 -9.46
CA VAL A 57 7.72 1.66 -8.22
C VAL A 57 8.94 1.96 -7.36
N ASP A 58 9.78 0.95 -7.12
CA ASP A 58 11.01 1.13 -6.35
C ASP A 58 11.92 2.20 -6.96
N GLN A 59 12.11 2.16 -8.28
CA GLN A 59 12.92 3.16 -8.97
C GLN A 59 12.36 4.59 -8.82
N TRP A 60 11.05 4.77 -8.86
CA TRP A 60 10.43 6.08 -8.65
C TRP A 60 10.56 6.56 -7.21
N LEU A 61 10.43 5.65 -6.23
CA LEU A 61 10.65 5.97 -4.82
C LEU A 61 12.10 6.38 -4.54
N GLU A 62 13.08 5.67 -5.11
CA GLU A 62 14.51 6.02 -5.02
C GLU A 62 14.81 7.41 -5.59
N LEU A 63 14.08 7.83 -6.64
CA LEU A 63 14.19 9.15 -7.24
C LEU A 63 13.46 10.25 -6.45
N GLY A 64 12.75 9.89 -5.37
CA GLY A 64 11.90 10.80 -4.60
C GLY A 64 10.62 11.21 -5.33
N ASP A 65 10.27 10.58 -6.45
CA ASP A 65 9.07 10.90 -7.23
C ASP A 65 7.86 10.07 -6.76
N ALA A 66 7.38 10.40 -5.55
CA ALA A 66 6.26 9.71 -4.92
C ALA A 66 4.96 9.78 -5.76
N SER A 67 4.79 10.82 -6.56
CA SER A 67 3.65 10.98 -7.46
C SER A 67 3.64 9.91 -8.56
N GLN A 68 4.78 9.66 -9.21
CA GLN A 68 4.90 8.60 -10.21
C GLN A 68 4.75 7.21 -9.58
N ALA A 69 5.34 6.99 -8.40
CA ALA A 69 5.17 5.76 -7.65
C ALA A 69 3.68 5.49 -7.30
N ALA A 70 2.95 6.51 -6.86
CA ALA A 70 1.52 6.39 -6.55
C ALA A 70 0.66 6.05 -7.76
N LEU A 71 0.91 6.70 -8.91
CA LEU A 71 0.21 6.38 -10.16
C LEU A 71 0.41 4.92 -10.55
N LEU A 72 1.65 4.43 -10.42
CA LEU A 72 1.97 3.05 -10.76
C LEU A 72 1.39 2.04 -9.76
N CYS A 73 1.33 2.37 -8.47
CA CYS A 73 0.63 1.56 -7.47
C CYS A 73 -0.86 1.44 -7.80
N ARG A 74 -1.53 2.53 -8.21
CA ARG A 74 -2.93 2.50 -8.64
C ARG A 74 -3.13 1.62 -9.88
N LEU A 75 -2.20 1.68 -10.84
CA LEU A 75 -2.21 0.80 -12.01
C LEU A 75 -2.06 -0.68 -11.61
N ILE A 76 -1.11 -0.99 -10.72
CA ILE A 76 -0.94 -2.35 -10.18
C ILE A 76 -2.23 -2.83 -9.52
N ILE A 77 -2.87 -2.01 -8.68
CA ILE A 77 -4.12 -2.37 -8.01
C ILE A 77 -5.26 -2.60 -9.01
N PHE A 78 -5.33 -1.79 -10.06
CA PHE A 78 -6.32 -1.95 -11.13
C PHE A 78 -6.15 -3.29 -11.87
N VAL A 79 -4.91 -3.64 -12.20
CA VAL A 79 -4.59 -4.88 -12.94
C VAL A 79 -4.65 -6.12 -12.03
N GLN A 80 -4.22 -5.97 -10.78
CA GLN A 80 -4.14 -7.03 -9.79
C GLN A 80 -4.70 -6.54 -8.45
N PRO A 81 -6.03 -6.66 -8.24
CA PRO A 81 -6.69 -6.24 -7.02
C PRO A 81 -6.26 -6.97 -5.76
N GLU A 82 -5.38 -7.96 -5.79
CA GLU A 82 -4.86 -8.62 -4.58
C GLU A 82 -3.42 -8.17 -4.25
N ALA A 83 -2.89 -7.16 -4.95
CA ALA A 83 -1.53 -6.66 -4.73
C ALA A 83 -1.38 -5.91 -3.39
N VAL A 84 -1.20 -6.64 -2.30
CA VAL A 84 -1.06 -6.12 -0.92
C VAL A 84 0.03 -5.07 -0.82
N ARG A 85 1.22 -5.35 -1.39
CA ARG A 85 2.37 -4.43 -1.37
C ARG A 85 2.04 -3.08 -2.03
N ALA A 86 1.39 -3.07 -3.19
CA ALA A 86 1.05 -1.83 -3.89
C ALA A 86 0.08 -0.96 -3.07
N ARG A 87 -0.88 -1.58 -2.37
CA ARG A 87 -1.77 -0.87 -1.45
C ARG A 87 -1.01 -0.30 -0.25
N CYS A 88 -0.13 -1.08 0.37
CA CYS A 88 0.71 -0.61 1.47
C CYS A 88 1.55 0.61 1.06
N THR A 89 2.26 0.52 -0.07
CA THR A 89 3.06 1.62 -0.62
C THR A 89 2.22 2.85 -0.91
N LEU A 90 1.03 2.68 -1.51
CA LEU A 90 0.14 3.81 -1.79
C LEU A 90 -0.36 4.50 -0.50
N THR A 91 -0.65 3.73 0.55
CA THR A 91 -1.00 4.26 1.87
C THR A 91 0.15 5.04 2.49
N TRP A 92 1.39 4.52 2.42
CA TRP A 92 2.58 5.24 2.88
C TRP A 92 2.79 6.57 2.14
N ILE A 93 2.64 6.57 0.82
CA ILE A 93 2.76 7.79 0.01
C ILE A 93 1.67 8.81 0.38
N ALA A 94 0.44 8.37 0.63
CA ALA A 94 -0.63 9.27 1.06
C ALA A 94 -0.38 9.84 2.46
N LEU A 95 0.16 9.03 3.37
CA LEU A 95 0.49 9.43 4.74
C LEU A 95 1.63 10.45 4.76
N GLY A 96 2.73 10.19 4.04
CA GLY A 96 3.87 11.09 3.95
C GLY A 96 3.59 12.40 3.21
N ALA A 97 2.58 12.43 2.34
CA ALA A 97 2.11 13.64 1.67
C ALA A 97 1.00 14.37 2.42
N GLU A 98 0.68 13.94 3.65
CA GLU A 98 -0.36 14.53 4.51
C GLU A 98 -1.75 14.64 3.84
N ARG A 99 -2.04 13.74 2.88
CA ARG A 99 -3.34 13.68 2.19
C ARG A 99 -4.35 12.91 3.04
N HIS A 100 -4.65 13.44 4.23
CA HIS A 100 -5.42 12.75 5.27
C HIS A 100 -6.78 12.19 4.80
N ALA A 101 -7.47 12.89 3.89
CA ALA A 101 -8.73 12.44 3.32
C ALA A 101 -8.57 11.15 2.48
N GLU A 102 -7.43 10.96 1.82
CA GLU A 102 -7.13 9.76 1.02
C GLU A 102 -6.63 8.59 1.88
N VAL A 103 -5.97 8.86 3.01
CA VAL A 103 -5.38 7.81 3.85
C VAL A 103 -6.44 6.83 4.35
N ALA A 104 -7.62 7.33 4.72
CA ALA A 104 -8.69 6.50 5.28
C ALA A 104 -9.17 5.35 4.36
N PRO A 105 -9.61 5.62 3.10
CA PRO A 105 -9.99 4.54 2.20
C PRO A 105 -8.81 3.65 1.82
N LEU A 106 -7.61 4.21 1.61
CA LEU A 106 -6.42 3.43 1.25
C LEU A 106 -6.01 2.45 2.35
N LEU A 107 -6.04 2.88 3.60
CA LEU A 107 -5.73 2.05 4.75
C LEU A 107 -6.74 0.91 4.89
N LYS A 108 -8.04 1.19 4.70
CA LYS A 108 -9.09 0.16 4.70
C LYS A 108 -8.82 -0.89 3.62
N ASP A 109 -8.58 -0.47 2.38
CA ASP A 109 -8.37 -1.37 1.26
C ASP A 109 -7.09 -2.20 1.43
N TYR A 110 -6.05 -1.60 1.99
CA TYR A 110 -4.81 -2.28 2.34
C TYR A 110 -5.03 -3.39 3.36
N VAL A 111 -5.70 -3.08 4.48
CA VAL A 111 -6.00 -4.05 5.55
C VAL A 111 -6.82 -5.21 5.02
N GLU A 112 -7.84 -4.94 4.19
CA GLU A 112 -8.69 -5.99 3.63
C GLU A 112 -7.89 -6.93 2.70
N ALA A 113 -7.07 -6.37 1.80
CA ALA A 113 -6.23 -7.16 0.93
C ALA A 113 -5.21 -8.01 1.72
N ALA A 114 -4.59 -7.43 2.76
CA ALA A 114 -3.64 -8.16 3.61
C ALA A 114 -4.32 -9.33 4.35
N ARG A 115 -5.53 -9.12 4.85
CA ARG A 115 -6.33 -10.14 5.51
C ARG A 115 -6.67 -11.28 4.55
N HIS A 116 -7.17 -10.97 3.35
CA HIS A 116 -7.49 -11.97 2.33
C HIS A 116 -6.27 -12.77 1.87
N ALA A 117 -5.10 -12.13 1.78
CA ALA A 117 -3.85 -12.78 1.43
C ALA A 117 -3.19 -13.57 2.57
N GLY A 118 -3.77 -13.58 3.78
CA GLY A 118 -3.19 -14.21 4.97
C GLY A 118 -1.91 -13.52 5.48
N GLN A 119 -1.66 -12.27 5.08
CA GLN A 119 -0.47 -11.49 5.44
C GLN A 119 -0.70 -10.63 6.70
N THR A 120 -1.50 -11.14 7.65
CA THR A 120 -1.97 -10.36 8.81
C THR A 120 -0.81 -9.88 9.69
N GLN A 121 0.16 -10.73 9.99
CA GLN A 121 1.29 -10.38 10.86
C GLN A 121 2.19 -9.29 10.26
N VAL A 122 2.52 -9.41 8.97
CA VAL A 122 3.32 -8.40 8.25
C VAL A 122 2.55 -7.08 8.20
N ALA A 123 1.25 -7.14 7.92
CA ALA A 123 0.44 -5.96 7.86
C ALA A 123 0.28 -5.27 9.21
N ALA A 124 0.14 -6.03 10.30
CA ALA A 124 0.10 -5.51 11.66
C ALA A 124 1.38 -4.75 12.02
N GLN A 125 2.55 -5.30 11.66
CA GLN A 125 3.82 -4.61 11.87
C GLN A 125 3.88 -3.29 11.09
N GLN A 126 3.47 -3.31 9.82
CA GLN A 126 3.46 -2.11 8.98
C GLN A 126 2.47 -1.06 9.48
N LEU A 127 1.31 -1.48 9.99
CA LEU A 127 0.36 -0.59 10.67
C LEU A 127 0.97 0.06 11.92
N GLY A 128 1.78 -0.66 12.70
CA GLY A 128 2.51 -0.10 13.83
C GLY A 128 3.42 1.06 13.41
N TRP A 129 4.23 0.86 12.38
CA TRP A 129 5.05 1.95 11.83
C TRP A 129 4.22 3.12 11.29
N MET A 130 3.09 2.84 10.62
CA MET A 130 2.19 3.90 10.15
C MET A 130 1.59 4.69 11.32
N PHE A 131 1.34 4.05 12.47
CA PHE A 131 0.79 4.69 13.66
C PHE A 131 1.78 5.69 14.27
N GLU A 132 3.06 5.33 14.28
CA GLU A 132 4.16 6.20 14.72
C GLU A 132 4.33 7.40 13.77
N ALA A 133 4.19 7.18 12.46
CA ALA A 133 4.34 8.23 11.45
C ALA A 133 3.09 9.12 11.28
N ALA A 134 1.93 8.70 11.79
CA ALA A 134 0.67 9.42 11.60
C ALA A 134 0.55 10.64 12.54
N HIS A 135 0.42 11.83 11.96
CA HIS A 135 0.32 13.08 12.71
C HIS A 135 -1.08 13.42 13.24
N THR A 136 -2.13 12.68 12.83
CA THR A 136 -3.51 13.02 13.20
C THR A 136 -4.20 11.90 13.96
N GLU A 137 -4.91 12.27 15.05
CA GLU A 137 -5.69 11.33 15.86
C GLU A 137 -6.68 10.51 15.00
N PRO A 138 -7.43 11.08 14.03
CA PRO A 138 -8.30 10.30 13.16
C PRO A 138 -7.58 9.24 12.32
N THR A 139 -6.33 9.48 11.90
CA THR A 139 -5.53 8.50 11.15
C THR A 139 -5.03 7.41 12.09
N ARG A 140 -4.48 7.78 13.25
CA ARG A 140 -4.02 6.85 14.29
C ARG A 140 -5.16 5.93 14.75
N ALA A 141 -6.34 6.47 14.98
CA ALA A 141 -7.53 5.70 15.33
C ALA A 141 -7.93 4.68 14.24
N ARG A 142 -7.85 5.06 12.95
CA ARG A 142 -8.13 4.13 11.84
C ARG A 142 -7.10 3.00 11.75
N ILE A 143 -5.85 3.26 12.10
CA ILE A 143 -4.79 2.25 12.16
C ILE A 143 -5.08 1.23 13.25
N VAL A 144 -5.52 1.69 14.43
CA VAL A 144 -5.98 0.83 15.53
C VAL A 144 -7.15 -0.05 15.09
N VAL A 145 -8.17 0.52 14.42
CA VAL A 145 -9.28 -0.25 13.85
C VAL A 145 -8.78 -1.26 12.80
N GLY A 146 -7.77 -0.90 12.02
CA GLY A 146 -7.10 -1.79 11.08
C GLY A 146 -6.47 -3.01 11.78
N MET A 147 -5.78 -2.82 12.91
CA MET A 147 -5.21 -3.92 13.68
C MET A 147 -6.26 -4.90 14.19
N LEU A 148 -7.40 -4.39 14.69
CA LEU A 148 -8.53 -5.23 15.11
C LEU A 148 -9.05 -6.10 13.96
N ARG A 149 -9.15 -5.53 12.74
CA ARG A 149 -9.60 -6.29 11.55
C ARG A 149 -8.63 -7.36 11.11
N LEU A 150 -7.35 -7.22 11.44
CA LEU A 150 -6.33 -8.26 11.22
C LEU A 150 -6.35 -9.33 12.32
N GLY A 151 -7.12 -9.13 13.41
CA GLY A 151 -7.18 -10.03 14.57
C GLY A 151 -6.16 -9.70 15.67
N GLU A 152 -5.41 -8.60 15.55
CA GLU A 152 -4.29 -8.24 16.42
C GLU A 152 -4.78 -7.43 17.62
N THR A 153 -5.64 -8.06 18.43
CA THR A 153 -6.39 -7.39 19.52
C THR A 153 -5.48 -6.78 20.58
N GLU A 154 -4.49 -7.54 21.07
CA GLU A 154 -3.56 -7.05 22.11
C GLU A 154 -2.76 -5.83 21.65
N ARG A 155 -2.29 -5.84 20.40
CA ARG A 155 -1.56 -4.69 19.82
C ARG A 155 -2.49 -3.50 19.59
N ALA A 156 -3.71 -3.74 19.12
CA ALA A 156 -4.70 -2.69 18.96
C ALA A 156 -5.01 -2.00 20.30
N GLU A 157 -5.18 -2.78 21.38
CA GLU A 157 -5.40 -2.26 22.74
C GLU A 157 -4.24 -1.40 23.21
N ALA A 158 -2.99 -1.87 23.01
CA ALA A 158 -1.81 -1.10 23.39
C ALA A 158 -1.74 0.26 22.67
N LEU A 159 -1.97 0.28 21.35
CA LEU A 159 -1.97 1.52 20.57
C LEU A 159 -3.15 2.45 20.90
N ALA A 160 -4.31 1.87 21.21
CA ALA A 160 -5.47 2.64 21.65
C ALA A 160 -5.22 3.34 23.00
N ALA A 161 -4.57 2.65 23.94
CA ALA A 161 -4.17 3.22 25.23
C ALA A 161 -3.15 4.35 25.03
N GLU A 162 -2.18 4.16 24.14
CA GLU A 162 -1.22 5.21 23.77
C GLU A 162 -1.92 6.44 23.17
N LEU A 163 -2.86 6.23 22.24
CA LEU A 163 -3.64 7.31 21.62
C LEU A 163 -4.46 8.09 22.66
N ALA A 164 -4.94 7.40 23.69
CA ALA A 164 -5.70 8.01 24.77
C ALA A 164 -4.81 8.69 25.84
N GLY A 165 -3.48 8.51 25.79
CA GLY A 165 -2.55 9.00 26.81
C GLY A 165 -2.65 8.26 28.15
N MET A 166 -3.12 7.00 28.12
CA MET A 166 -3.33 6.18 29.31
C MET A 166 -2.11 5.33 29.65
N ALA A 167 -1.87 5.10 30.95
CA ALA A 167 -0.84 4.18 31.40
C ALA A 167 -1.25 2.71 31.11
N PRO A 168 -0.29 1.81 30.80
CA PRO A 168 -0.60 0.40 30.57
C PRO A 168 -1.23 -0.24 31.81
N GLY A 169 -2.39 -0.90 31.64
CA GLY A 169 -3.11 -1.60 32.70
C GLY A 169 -4.40 -0.94 33.22
N SER A 170 -4.99 0.01 32.48
CA SER A 170 -6.30 0.58 32.80
C SER A 170 -7.41 -0.49 32.84
N GLY A 171 -8.38 -0.32 33.73
CA GLY A 171 -9.35 -1.35 34.10
C GLY A 171 -10.38 -1.67 33.01
N ALA A 172 -11.24 -2.67 33.24
CA ALA A 172 -12.25 -3.08 32.27
C ALA A 172 -13.25 -1.98 31.87
N ALA A 173 -13.56 -1.06 32.79
CA ALA A 173 -14.42 0.09 32.54
C ALA A 173 -13.74 1.13 31.63
N ASP A 174 -12.42 1.30 31.75
CA ASP A 174 -11.64 2.23 30.91
C ASP A 174 -11.55 1.75 29.45
N ARG A 175 -11.70 0.44 29.21
CA ARG A 175 -11.64 -0.16 27.86
C ARG A 175 -12.82 0.20 26.97
N GLU A 176 -14.04 0.25 27.51
CA GLU A 176 -15.24 0.59 26.72
C GLU A 176 -15.22 2.06 26.28
N GLU A 177 -14.83 2.95 27.19
CA GLU A 177 -14.69 4.38 26.89
C GLU A 177 -13.56 4.64 25.87
N LEU A 178 -12.42 3.97 26.05
CA LEU A 178 -11.30 3.97 25.10
C LEU A 178 -11.74 3.53 23.71
N TRP A 179 -12.48 2.41 23.60
CA TRP A 179 -12.96 1.96 22.30
C TRP A 179 -13.98 2.90 21.68
N THR A 180 -14.86 3.47 22.49
CA THR A 180 -15.83 4.46 22.03
C THR A 180 -15.13 5.72 21.49
N ARG A 181 -14.01 6.14 22.09
CA ARG A 181 -13.20 7.26 21.60
C ARG A 181 -12.49 6.92 20.29
N VAL A 182 -11.83 5.76 20.21
CA VAL A 182 -11.15 5.31 18.98
C VAL A 182 -12.14 5.22 17.82
N LEU A 183 -13.31 4.62 18.03
CA LEU A 183 -14.33 4.51 16.99
C LEU A 183 -14.87 5.88 16.57
N ARG A 184 -15.13 6.79 17.52
CA ARG A 184 -15.54 8.18 17.20
C ARG A 184 -14.47 8.91 16.37
N ALA A 185 -13.20 8.82 16.75
CA ALA A 185 -12.10 9.42 16.02
C ALA A 185 -11.90 8.80 14.62
N ALA A 186 -12.07 7.48 14.52
CA ALA A 186 -11.95 6.74 13.26
C ALA A 186 -13.10 7.01 12.28
N VAL A 187 -14.29 7.35 12.77
CA VAL A 187 -15.40 7.79 11.92
C VAL A 187 -15.18 9.25 11.53
N GLY A 188 -14.77 10.11 12.48
CA GLY A 188 -14.70 11.56 12.29
C GLY A 188 -16.10 12.16 12.14
N THR A 189 -16.38 13.24 12.87
CA THR A 189 -17.63 14.02 12.83
C THR A 189 -18.06 14.26 11.37
N PRO A 190 -19.34 14.08 11.01
CA PRO A 190 -19.80 14.40 9.67
C PRO A 190 -19.41 15.84 9.34
N ALA A 191 -18.92 16.05 8.12
CA ALA A 191 -18.81 17.40 7.57
C ALA A 191 -20.19 18.07 7.67
N VAL A 192 -20.29 19.07 8.53
CA VAL A 192 -21.34 20.08 8.43
C VAL A 192 -20.94 21.03 7.32
#